data_AF-A0A2E9QVX0-F1
#
_entry.id   AF-A0A2E9QVX0-F1
#
_cell.length_a   1.000
_cell.length_b   1.000
_cell.length_c   1.000
_cell.angle_alpha   90.00
_cell.angle_beta   90.00
_cell.angle_gamma   90.00
#
_symmetry.space_group_name_H-M   'P 1'
#
loop_
_entity.id
_entity.type
_entity.pdbx_description
1 polymer ?
#
loop_
_entity_poly.entity_id
_entity_poly.type
_entity_poly.pdbx_seq_one_letter_code
_entity_poly.pdbx_strand_id
1 'polypeptide(L)'
;MKTIKAWLFPLFCFVAGYFFNSTVEWVRTFDTATVKECEIPTGVYKAFIEIHSPSFNEVNKVLMYRVRAAGVIVSPMTFFGGTSIGRRLSKDSFVLYKAKQGKLVAIALKDRANHILASYDFSTGETWPRKAYAESIHHAQKRGERMLSILQKAYPSKPFKLGN
;
A
#
# COMPACT_ATOMS: atom_id res chain seq x y z
N MET A 1 62.59 12.12 18.12
CA MET A 1 61.74 12.00 16.92
C MET A 1 60.65 10.98 17.19
N LYS A 2 59.40 11.41 17.37
CA LYS A 2 58.23 10.54 17.53
C LYS A 2 57.19 10.97 16.50
N THR A 3 56.93 10.10 15.53
CA THR A 3 55.93 10.25 14.48
C THR A 3 54.60 9.69 14.98
N ILE A 4 53.64 10.57 15.28
CA ILE A 4 52.24 10.16 15.53
C ILE A 4 51.52 10.23 14.19
N LYS A 5 51.32 9.07 13.56
CA LYS A 5 50.47 8.92 12.37
C LYS A 5 49.00 9.04 12.81
N ALA A 6 48.38 10.17 12.51
CA ALA A 6 46.93 10.33 12.60
C ALA A 6 46.27 9.56 11.44
N TRP A 7 45.75 8.37 11.74
CA TRP A 7 44.84 7.65 10.85
C TRP A 7 43.40 8.09 11.18
N LEU A 8 42.87 9.04 10.42
CA LEU A 8 41.44 9.33 10.38
C LEU A 8 40.81 8.36 9.37
N PHE A 9 40.37 7.19 9.86
CA PHE A 9 39.48 6.30 9.10
C PHE A 9 38.04 6.84 9.16
N PRO A 10 37.24 6.61 8.11
CA PRO A 10 36.12 7.45 7.74
C PRO A 10 34.86 7.17 8.57
N LEU A 11 34.08 8.23 8.70
CA LEU A 11 32.71 8.31 9.20
C LEU A 11 31.91 7.06 8.76
N PHE A 12 31.63 6.20 9.74
CA PHE A 12 30.75 5.05 9.57
C PHE A 12 29.32 5.58 9.39
N CYS A 13 28.89 5.78 8.15
CA CYS A 13 27.49 6.01 7.82
C CYS A 13 26.72 4.70 8.03
N PHE A 14 26.44 4.36 9.29
CA PHE A 14 25.37 3.42 9.64
C PHE A 14 24.05 4.14 9.35
N VAL A 15 23.62 4.13 8.09
CA VAL A 15 22.20 4.25 7.77
C VAL A 15 21.58 2.94 8.25
N ALA A 16 21.20 2.92 9.53
CA ALA A 16 20.36 1.88 10.06
C ALA A 16 19.11 1.85 9.17
N GLY A 17 19.05 0.83 8.31
CA GLY A 17 17.86 0.50 7.55
C GLY A 17 16.77 0.24 8.57
N TYR A 18 15.97 1.27 8.85
CA TYR A 18 14.68 1.14 9.51
C TYR A 18 13.78 0.35 8.56
N PHE A 19 14.01 -0.96 8.51
CA PHE A 19 13.03 -1.93 8.07
C PHE A 19 11.95 -1.97 9.14
N PHE A 20 11.10 -0.94 9.16
CA PHE A 20 9.79 -1.07 9.75
C PHE A 20 9.06 -2.11 8.90
N ASN A 21 9.17 -3.36 9.35
CA ASN A 21 8.24 -4.41 9.00
C ASN A 21 6.87 -3.86 9.43
N SER A 22 6.16 -3.28 8.47
CA SER A 22 4.89 -2.59 8.70
C SER A 22 3.84 -3.66 8.93
N THR A 23 3.84 -4.23 10.13
CA THR A 23 2.84 -5.21 10.55
C THR A 23 1.49 -4.52 10.46
N VAL A 24 0.60 -5.08 9.66
CA VAL A 24 -0.74 -4.55 9.49
C VAL A 24 -1.58 -5.01 10.67
N GLU A 25 -2.01 -4.08 11.52
CA GLU A 25 -2.96 -4.36 12.60
C GLU A 25 -4.38 -4.22 12.05
N TRP A 26 -5.16 -5.32 12.13
CA TRP A 26 -6.50 -5.41 11.54
C TRP A 26 -7.59 -5.53 12.60
N VAL A 27 -8.50 -4.55 12.65
CA VAL A 27 -9.72 -4.55 13.48
C VAL A 27 -10.89 -5.12 12.68
N ARG A 28 -11.67 -6.01 13.30
CA ARG A 28 -12.91 -6.59 12.73
C ARG A 28 -14.10 -5.75 13.18
N THR A 29 -14.98 -5.35 12.27
CA THR A 29 -16.27 -4.78 12.67
C THR A 29 -17.41 -5.03 11.67
N PHE A 30 -18.54 -5.47 12.24
CA PHE A 30 -19.93 -5.54 11.77
C PHE A 30 -20.45 -6.77 10.98
N ASP A 31 -21.67 -7.17 11.37
CA ASP A 31 -22.30 -8.49 11.27
C ASP A 31 -22.78 -8.95 9.88
N THR A 32 -22.45 -8.25 8.79
CA THR A 32 -22.93 -8.59 7.43
C THR A 32 -21.90 -8.47 6.31
N ALA A 33 -20.78 -7.78 6.54
CA ALA A 33 -19.66 -7.69 5.60
C ALA A 33 -18.36 -7.88 6.37
N THR A 34 -17.46 -8.72 5.88
CA THR A 34 -16.18 -8.87 6.56
C THR A 34 -15.23 -7.76 6.13
N VAL A 35 -15.06 -6.77 7.02
CA VAL A 35 -14.14 -5.64 6.83
C VAL A 35 -12.76 -6.02 7.35
N LYS A 36 -11.73 -5.63 6.60
CA LYS A 36 -10.33 -5.68 7.01
C LYS A 36 -9.77 -4.27 6.99
N GLU A 37 -9.49 -3.68 8.15
CA GLU A 37 -8.85 -2.37 8.26
C GLU A 37 -7.32 -2.42 8.45
N CYS A 38 -6.56 -1.65 7.70
CA CYS A 38 -5.12 -1.53 7.84
C CYS A 38 -4.77 -0.16 8.41
N GLU A 39 -4.25 -0.06 9.64
CA GLU A 39 -3.73 1.22 10.14
C GLU A 39 -2.46 1.64 9.38
N ILE A 40 -2.46 2.88 8.90
CA ILE A 40 -1.35 3.52 8.21
C ILE A 40 -0.82 4.63 9.12
N PRO A 41 0.42 4.51 9.61
CA PRO A 41 1.07 5.60 10.33
C PRO A 41 1.42 6.69 9.32
N THR A 42 0.62 7.76 9.28
CA THR A 42 0.87 8.94 8.43
C THR A 42 1.73 10.00 9.13
N GLY A 43 2.05 9.79 10.40
CA GLY A 43 2.78 10.75 11.25
C GLY A 43 1.95 11.93 11.76
N VAL A 44 0.79 12.23 11.13
CA VAL A 44 -0.06 13.38 11.47
C VAL A 44 -1.44 12.95 11.97
N TYR A 45 -2.02 11.91 11.39
CA TYR A 45 -3.32 11.36 11.78
C TYR A 45 -3.39 9.85 11.57
N LYS A 46 -4.34 9.19 12.22
CA LYS A 46 -4.64 7.79 11.91
C LYS A 46 -5.34 7.69 10.56
N ALA A 47 -4.77 6.90 9.66
CA ALA A 47 -5.41 6.55 8.39
C ALA A 47 -5.61 5.04 8.29
N PHE A 48 -6.65 4.63 7.59
CA PHE A 48 -7.00 3.23 7.41
C PHE A 48 -7.25 2.93 5.94
N ILE A 49 -6.74 1.80 5.43
CA ILE A 49 -7.31 1.18 4.22
C ILE A 49 -8.20 0.03 4.65
N GLU A 50 -9.47 0.11 4.30
CA GLU A 50 -10.47 -0.90 4.64
C GLU A 50 -10.77 -1.72 3.40
N ILE A 51 -10.58 -3.04 3.44
CA ILE A 51 -10.99 -3.98 2.38
C ILE A 51 -12.31 -4.64 2.80
N HIS A 52 -13.35 -4.47 1.99
CA HIS A 52 -14.69 -5.00 2.22
C HIS A 52 -14.97 -6.20 1.32
N SER A 53 -15.54 -7.27 1.90
CA SER A 53 -16.08 -8.41 1.15
C SER A 53 -17.41 -8.90 1.76
N PRO A 54 -18.43 -9.22 0.95
CA PRO A 54 -19.70 -9.76 1.43
C PRO A 54 -19.57 -11.18 2.00
N SER A 55 -18.54 -11.96 1.60
CA SER A 55 -18.24 -13.29 2.16
C SER A 55 -16.81 -13.70 1.79
N PHE A 56 -16.06 -14.33 2.70
CA PHE A 56 -14.72 -14.86 2.44
C PHE A 56 -14.70 -16.30 1.90
N ASN A 57 -15.87 -16.87 1.62
CA ASN A 57 -16.03 -18.27 1.23
C ASN A 57 -16.26 -18.47 -0.28
N GLU A 58 -16.29 -17.41 -1.09
CA GLU A 58 -16.57 -17.52 -2.53
C GLU A 58 -15.39 -17.06 -3.38
N VAL A 59 -14.99 -17.94 -4.30
CA VAL A 59 -13.94 -17.70 -5.30
C VAL A 59 -14.40 -16.60 -6.24
N ASN A 60 -13.54 -15.63 -6.51
CA ASN A 60 -13.73 -14.60 -7.55
C ASN A 60 -14.81 -13.53 -7.22
N LYS A 61 -14.58 -12.71 -6.19
CA LYS A 61 -15.43 -11.54 -5.87
C LYS A 61 -14.72 -10.23 -6.13
N VAL A 62 -15.52 -9.20 -6.45
CA VAL A 62 -15.06 -7.82 -6.48
C VAL A 62 -14.75 -7.40 -5.04
N LEU A 63 -13.49 -7.06 -4.78
CA LEU A 63 -13.10 -6.48 -3.51
C LEU A 63 -13.29 -4.97 -3.57
N MET A 64 -13.66 -4.38 -2.44
CA MET A 64 -13.75 -2.94 -2.32
C MET A 64 -12.68 -2.45 -1.37
N TYR A 65 -12.03 -1.33 -1.66
CA TYR A 65 -11.28 -0.60 -0.64
C TYR A 65 -11.80 0.80 -0.41
N ARG A 66 -11.61 1.28 0.81
CA ARG A 66 -11.91 2.64 1.26
C ARG A 66 -10.73 3.18 2.03
N VAL A 67 -10.47 4.49 1.91
CA VAL A 67 -9.48 5.17 2.74
C VAL A 67 -10.17 6.10 3.72
N ARG A 68 -9.89 5.91 5.01
CA ARG A 68 -10.39 6.77 6.09
C ARG A 68 -9.20 7.51 6.72
N ALA A 69 -9.31 8.82 6.89
CA ALA A 69 -8.28 9.67 7.48
C ALA A 69 -8.93 10.55 8.54
N ALA A 70 -8.40 10.53 9.78
CA ALA A 70 -8.97 11.29 10.91
C ALA A 70 -10.49 11.05 11.10
N GLY A 71 -10.95 9.81 10.88
CA GLY A 71 -12.36 9.43 10.97
C GLY A 71 -13.21 9.74 9.74
N VAL A 72 -12.70 10.49 8.75
CA VAL A 72 -13.41 10.89 7.53
C VAL A 72 -13.04 10.00 6.35
N ILE A 73 -14.02 9.62 5.53
CA ILE A 73 -13.77 8.86 4.29
C ILE A 73 -13.19 9.82 3.24
N VAL A 74 -11.92 9.62 2.88
CA VAL A 74 -11.19 10.47 1.91
C VAL A 74 -11.07 9.82 0.54
N SER A 75 -11.09 8.48 0.46
CA SER A 75 -11.30 7.76 -0.80
C SER A 75 -12.59 6.94 -0.68
N PRO A 76 -13.64 7.27 -1.43
CA PRO A 76 -14.86 6.48 -1.46
C PRO A 76 -14.58 5.11 -2.09
N MET A 77 -15.52 4.18 -1.87
CA MET A 77 -15.38 2.78 -2.21
C MET A 77 -14.89 2.56 -3.65
N THR A 78 -13.75 1.88 -3.77
CA THR A 78 -13.11 1.55 -5.04
C THR A 78 -13.07 0.04 -5.22
N PHE A 79 -13.54 -0.41 -6.38
CA PHE A 79 -13.59 -1.82 -6.73
C PHE A 79 -12.29 -2.28 -7.39
N PHE A 80 -11.85 -3.48 -7.07
CA PHE A 80 -10.77 -4.17 -7.78
C PHE A 80 -11.06 -5.67 -7.90
N GLY A 81 -10.55 -6.28 -8.96
CA GLY A 81 -10.80 -7.68 -9.28
C GLY A 81 -10.14 -8.62 -8.27
N GLY A 82 -10.93 -9.48 -7.64
CA GLY A 82 -10.45 -10.61 -6.85
C GLY A 82 -10.33 -11.91 -7.64
N THR A 83 -10.34 -11.85 -8.98
CA THR A 83 -10.33 -13.00 -9.91
C THR A 83 -9.20 -13.99 -9.72
N SER A 84 -8.17 -13.58 -8.99
CA SER A 84 -6.98 -14.37 -8.72
C SER A 84 -6.79 -14.67 -7.24
N ILE A 85 -7.81 -14.42 -6.41
CA ILE A 85 -7.85 -14.73 -4.99
C ILE A 85 -8.70 -16.00 -4.84
N GLY A 86 -8.13 -17.14 -5.23
CA GLY A 86 -8.77 -18.46 -5.14
C GLY A 86 -8.78 -19.06 -3.73
N ARG A 87 -8.37 -18.32 -2.70
CA ARG A 87 -8.25 -18.80 -1.31
C ARG A 87 -8.94 -17.84 -0.35
N ARG A 88 -9.41 -18.39 0.78
CA ARG A 88 -9.91 -17.61 1.91
C ARG A 88 -8.90 -16.53 2.28
N LEU A 89 -9.28 -15.28 2.10
CA LEU A 89 -8.44 -14.15 2.46
C LEU A 89 -8.25 -14.14 3.98
N SER A 90 -7.01 -14.24 4.46
CA SER A 90 -6.64 -14.03 5.86
C SER A 90 -5.94 -12.68 6.04
N LYS A 91 -5.57 -12.34 7.29
CA LYS A 91 -4.76 -11.14 7.59
C LYS A 91 -3.40 -11.18 6.88
N ASP A 92 -2.90 -12.38 6.60
CA ASP A 92 -1.60 -12.62 5.97
C ASP A 92 -1.69 -12.68 4.44
N SER A 93 -2.87 -12.40 3.86
CA SER A 93 -3.05 -12.42 2.40
C SER A 93 -2.51 -11.19 1.70
N PHE A 94 -2.20 -10.11 2.43
CA PHE A 94 -1.80 -8.82 1.85
C PHE A 94 -0.44 -8.35 2.36
N VAL A 95 0.24 -7.56 1.52
CA VAL A 95 1.47 -6.83 1.85
C VAL A 95 1.25 -5.37 1.51
N LEU A 96 1.77 -4.48 2.36
CA LEU A 96 1.75 -3.05 2.14
C LEU A 96 3.11 -2.55 1.69
N TYR A 97 3.08 -1.65 0.73
CA TYR A 97 4.23 -0.86 0.33
C TYR A 97 3.99 0.61 0.65
N LYS A 98 5.03 1.27 1.14
CA LYS A 98 4.99 2.69 1.52
C LYS A 98 6.10 3.42 0.78
N ALA A 99 5.78 4.56 0.19
CA ALA A 99 6.75 5.46 -0.42
C ALA A 99 6.44 6.91 -0.04
N LYS A 100 7.34 7.84 -0.38
CA LYS A 100 7.23 9.26 0.00
C LYS A 100 6.95 9.45 1.50
N GLN A 101 7.74 8.81 2.37
CA GLN A 101 7.57 8.88 3.83
C GLN A 101 6.17 8.43 4.30
N GLY A 102 5.57 7.44 3.63
CA GLY A 102 4.24 6.92 3.97
C GLY A 102 3.07 7.67 3.33
N LYS A 103 3.32 8.74 2.56
CA LYS A 103 2.28 9.47 1.84
C LYS A 103 1.72 8.71 0.65
N LEU A 104 2.49 7.81 0.04
CA LEU A 104 1.98 6.86 -0.94
C LEU A 104 1.92 5.48 -0.30
N VAL A 105 0.74 4.86 -0.32
CA VAL A 105 0.52 3.50 0.15
C VAL A 105 -0.03 2.65 -0.98
N ALA A 106 0.48 1.42 -1.08
CA ALA A 106 0.02 0.44 -2.05
C ALA A 106 -0.19 -0.92 -1.40
N ILE A 107 -1.18 -1.67 -1.89
CA ILE A 107 -1.55 -2.99 -1.41
C ILE A 107 -1.26 -4.00 -2.51
N ALA A 108 -0.60 -5.10 -2.15
CA ALA A 108 -0.42 -6.27 -2.99
C ALA A 108 -0.89 -7.52 -2.26
N LEU A 109 -1.09 -8.63 -2.97
CA LEU A 109 -1.25 -9.94 -2.32
C LEU A 109 0.12 -10.46 -1.89
N LYS A 110 0.18 -11.17 -0.77
CA LYS A 110 1.45 -11.72 -0.25
C LYS A 110 2.09 -12.73 -1.20
N ASP A 111 1.29 -13.56 -1.87
CA ASP A 111 1.75 -14.55 -2.84
C ASP A 111 2.13 -13.92 -4.20
N ARG A 112 1.71 -12.68 -4.46
CA ARG A 112 2.01 -11.90 -5.65
C ARG A 112 2.40 -10.48 -5.25
N ALA A 113 3.41 -10.38 -4.39
CA ALA A 113 3.80 -9.14 -3.74
C ALA A 113 4.27 -8.05 -4.73
N ASN A 114 4.61 -8.43 -5.96
CA ASN A 114 4.97 -7.49 -7.02
C ASN A 114 3.75 -6.92 -7.77
N HIS A 115 2.53 -7.45 -7.55
CA HIS A 115 1.32 -7.02 -8.23
C HIS A 115 0.51 -6.09 -7.32
N ILE A 116 0.54 -4.79 -7.64
CA ILE A 116 -0.18 -3.77 -6.88
C ILE A 116 -1.65 -3.82 -7.24
N LEU A 117 -2.50 -4.11 -6.27
CA LEU A 117 -3.96 -4.18 -6.41
C LEU A 117 -4.62 -2.80 -6.26
N ALA A 118 -4.07 -1.98 -5.37
CA ALA A 118 -4.61 -0.67 -5.03
C ALA A 118 -3.51 0.25 -4.53
N SER A 119 -3.66 1.54 -4.79
CA SER A 119 -2.79 2.56 -4.22
C SER A 119 -3.52 3.87 -3.93
N TYR A 120 -3.01 4.60 -2.94
CA TYR A 120 -3.51 5.90 -2.53
C TYR A 120 -2.36 6.85 -2.19
N ASP A 121 -2.33 8.05 -2.78
CA ASP A 121 -1.39 9.12 -2.46
C ASP A 121 -2.08 10.18 -1.58
N PHE A 122 -1.81 10.17 -0.28
CA PHE A 122 -2.31 11.13 0.70
C PHE A 122 -1.88 12.57 0.42
N SER A 123 -0.85 12.79 -0.41
CA SER A 123 -0.42 14.14 -0.78
C SER A 123 -1.35 14.79 -1.80
N THR A 124 -1.99 13.99 -2.65
CA THR A 124 -2.79 14.47 -3.78
C THR A 124 -4.25 14.03 -3.71
N GLY A 125 -4.59 13.11 -2.80
CA GLY A 125 -5.92 12.48 -2.73
C GLY A 125 -6.19 11.48 -3.87
N GLU A 126 -5.18 11.21 -4.69
CA GLU A 126 -5.32 10.35 -5.84
C GLU A 126 -5.31 8.88 -5.45
N THR A 127 -6.04 8.08 -6.21
CA THR A 127 -6.29 6.67 -5.91
C THR A 127 -6.28 5.86 -7.20
N TRP A 128 -5.83 4.62 -7.15
CA TRP A 128 -5.85 3.69 -8.28
C TRP A 128 -6.31 2.31 -7.79
N PRO A 129 -7.18 1.58 -8.52
CA PRO A 129 -7.61 1.77 -9.92
C PRO A 129 -8.82 2.70 -10.12
N ARG A 130 -9.34 3.34 -9.08
CA ARG A 130 -10.52 4.21 -9.21
C ARG A 130 -10.29 5.28 -10.27
N LYS A 131 -11.27 5.47 -11.14
CA LYS A 131 -11.35 6.61 -12.06
C LYS A 131 -12.00 7.80 -11.36
N ALA A 132 -11.48 9.00 -11.56
CA ALA A 132 -12.27 10.20 -11.30
C ALA A 132 -13.49 10.22 -12.23
N TYR A 133 -14.57 10.89 -11.84
CA TYR A 133 -15.75 11.02 -12.70
C TYR A 133 -15.35 11.73 -14.00
N ALA A 134 -15.72 11.16 -15.16
CA ALA A 134 -15.28 11.53 -16.51
C ALA A 134 -13.80 11.23 -16.89
N GLU A 135 -13.06 10.48 -16.07
CA GLU A 135 -11.69 10.11 -16.42
C GLU A 135 -11.62 8.96 -17.43
N SER A 136 -10.74 9.11 -18.43
CA SER A 136 -10.43 8.06 -19.40
C SER A 136 -9.65 6.90 -18.79
N ILE A 137 -9.76 5.71 -19.37
CA ILE A 137 -8.94 4.54 -18.99
C ILE A 137 -7.45 4.88 -19.04
N HIS A 138 -7.03 5.59 -20.09
CA HIS A 138 -5.64 6.00 -20.28
C HIS A 138 -5.11 6.88 -19.15
N HIS A 139 -5.90 7.85 -18.68
CA HIS A 139 -5.50 8.71 -17.57
C HIS A 139 -5.39 7.94 -16.26
N ALA A 140 -6.33 7.04 -15.98
CA ALA A 140 -6.26 6.19 -14.79
C ALA A 140 -5.04 5.26 -14.85
N GLN A 141 -4.74 4.71 -16.03
CA GLN A 141 -3.55 3.88 -16.26
C GLN A 141 -2.26 4.68 -16.01
N LYS A 142 -2.14 5.87 -16.62
CA LYS A 142 -0.98 6.77 -16.39
C LYS A 142 -0.84 7.17 -14.92
N ARG A 143 -1.94 7.41 -14.20
CA ARG A 143 -1.90 7.66 -12.75
C ARG A 143 -1.33 6.45 -12.01
N GLY A 144 -1.80 5.24 -12.33
CA GLY A 144 -1.28 4.00 -11.77
C GLY A 144 0.22 3.84 -12.03
N GLU A 145 0.67 4.05 -13.27
CA GLU A 145 2.08 3.95 -13.67
C GLU A 145 2.96 4.97 -12.95
N ARG A 146 2.47 6.19 -12.75
CA ARG A 146 3.18 7.21 -11.97
C ARG A 146 3.34 6.79 -10.51
N MET A 147 2.28 6.28 -9.87
CA MET A 147 2.35 5.74 -8.50
C MET A 147 3.30 4.55 -8.42
N LEU A 148 3.25 3.65 -9.41
CA LEU A 148 4.14 2.50 -9.53
C LEU A 148 5.61 2.91 -9.64
N SER A 149 5.91 3.93 -10.45
CA SER A 149 7.27 4.49 -10.59
C SER A 149 7.80 5.03 -9.27
N ILE A 150 6.95 5.68 -8.47
CA ILE A 150 7.32 6.15 -7.13
C ILE A 150 7.65 4.97 -6.21
N LEU A 151 6.85 3.90 -6.24
CA LEU A 151 7.13 2.68 -5.49
C LEU A 151 8.43 2.01 -5.96
N GLN A 152 8.66 1.93 -7.27
CA GLN A 152 9.87 1.33 -7.85
C GLN A 152 11.14 2.05 -7.40
N LYS A 153 11.08 3.39 -7.27
CA LYS A 153 12.19 4.18 -6.71
C LYS A 153 12.43 3.89 -5.23
N ALA A 154 11.36 3.66 -4.45
CA ALA A 154 11.46 3.35 -3.03
C ALA A 154 11.92 1.89 -2.78
N TYR A 155 11.64 0.98 -3.71
CA TYR A 155 12.04 -0.43 -3.63
C TYR A 155 12.69 -0.90 -4.96
N PRO A 156 13.94 -0.49 -5.23
CA PRO A 156 14.59 -0.74 -6.53
C PRO A 156 14.68 -2.23 -6.93
N SER A 157 14.72 -3.14 -5.95
CA SER A 157 14.81 -4.58 -6.16
C SER A 157 13.47 -5.28 -6.42
N LYS A 158 12.33 -4.57 -6.32
CA LYS A 158 11.00 -5.14 -6.49
C LYS A 158 10.46 -4.80 -7.89
N PRO A 159 10.18 -5.77 -8.77
CA PRO A 159 9.69 -5.48 -10.12
C PRO A 159 8.17 -5.25 -10.08
N PHE A 160 7.74 -4.10 -9.56
CA PHE A 160 6.30 -3.85 -9.39
C PHE A 160 5.56 -3.76 -10.72
N LYS A 161 4.30 -4.22 -10.71
CA LYS A 161 3.35 -4.15 -11.82
C LYS A 161 1.97 -3.79 -11.29
N LEU A 162 1.16 -3.11 -12.09
CA LEU A 162 -0.25 -2.92 -11.79
C LEU A 162 -1.00 -4.24 -11.93
N GLY A 163 -1.86 -4.54 -10.97
CA GLY A 163 -2.74 -5.71 -11.00
C GLY A 163 -3.96 -5.45 -11.88
N ASN A 164 -4.17 -6.29 -12.89
CA ASN A 164 -5.39 -6.27 -13.71
C ASN A 164 -6.56 -6.91 -12.98
#